data_AF-A0AAU9EV32-F1
#
_entry.id   AF-A0AAU9EV32-F1
#
_cell.length_a   1.000
_cell.length_b   1.000
_cell.length_c   1.000
_cell.angle_alpha   90.00
_cell.angle_beta   90.00
_cell.angle_gamma   90.00
#
_symmetry.space_group_name_H-M   'P 1'
#
loop_
_entity.id
_entity.type
_entity.pdbx_description
1 polymer ?
#
loop_
_entity_poly.entity_id
_entity_poly.type
_entity_poly.pdbx_seq_one_letter_code
_entity_poly.pdbx_strand_id
1 'polypeptide(L)' 'MLEKDKMARINFLANKAKSQKLSEEELLEQKKLRTEYLKSFRKSFKARLENLDIEYVEDLEKKN' A
#
# COMPACT_ATOMS: atom_id res chain seq x y z
N MET A 1 3.65 -2.41 9.09
CA MET A 1 2.59 -1.57 8.50
C MET A 1 2.68 -0.20 9.18
N LEU A 2 2.39 0.89 8.48
CA LEU A 2 2.47 2.24 9.07
C LEU A 2 1.37 2.44 10.14
N GLU A 3 1.62 3.27 11.13
CA GLU A 3 0.64 3.63 12.17
C GLU A 3 -0.63 4.27 11.58
N LYS A 4 -1.78 4.04 12.22
CA LYS A 4 -3.09 4.52 11.75
C LYS A 4 -3.13 6.05 11.60
N ASP A 5 -2.51 6.77 12.52
CA ASP A 5 -2.51 8.24 12.51
C ASP A 5 -1.73 8.80 11.32
N LYS A 6 -0.57 8.21 11.01
CA LYS A 6 0.21 8.57 9.81
C LYS A 6 -0.56 8.26 8.53
N MET A 7 -1.31 7.16 8.50
CA MET A 7 -2.16 6.81 7.35
C MET A 7 -3.34 7.78 7.19
N ALA A 8 -3.97 8.18 8.29
CA ALA A 8 -5.00 9.21 8.27
C ALA A 8 -4.44 10.54 7.74
N ARG A 9 -3.22 10.91 8.15
CA ARG A 9 -2.53 12.10 7.65
C ARG A 9 -2.23 12.03 6.15
N ILE A 10 -1.76 10.89 5.64
CA ILE A 10 -1.57 10.67 4.19
C ILE A 10 -2.88 10.88 3.43
N ASN A 11 -4.00 10.32 3.93
CA ASN A 11 -5.31 10.45 3.30
C ASN A 11 -5.83 11.90 3.35
N PHE A 12 -5.63 12.59 4.47
CA PHE A 12 -5.95 14.01 4.61
C PHE A 12 -5.21 14.85 3.56
N LEU A 13 -3.88 14.70 3.48
CA LEU A 13 -3.06 15.43 2.50
C LEU A 13 -3.44 15.06 1.06
N ALA A 14 -3.81 13.80 0.79
CA ALA A 14 -4.27 13.38 -0.53
C ALA A 14 -5.63 14.01 -0.91
N ASN A 15 -6.57 14.10 0.03
CA ASN A 15 -7.85 14.76 -0.20
C ASN A 15 -7.68 16.28 -0.36
N LYS A 16 -6.80 16.89 0.42
CA LYS A 16 -6.44 18.29 0.27
C LYS A 16 -5.82 18.55 -1.11
N ALA A 17 -4.87 17.72 -1.55
CA ALA A 17 -4.25 17.83 -2.88
C ALA A 17 -5.23 17.72 -4.06
N LYS A 18 -6.34 16.98 -3.89
CA LYS A 18 -7.40 16.85 -4.92
C LYS A 18 -8.26 18.11 -5.04
N SER A 19 -8.48 18.80 -3.92
CA SER A 19 -9.34 19.99 -3.86
C SER A 19 -8.55 21.29 -4.02
N GLN A 20 -7.29 21.31 -3.59
CA GLN A 20 -6.44 22.49 -3.46
C GLN A 20 -4.98 22.12 -3.72
N LYS A 21 -4.14 23.09 -4.12
CA LYS A 21 -2.68 22.87 -4.12
C LYS A 21 -2.18 22.73 -2.68
N LEU A 22 -1.34 21.73 -2.44
CA LEU A 22 -0.58 21.62 -1.19
C LEU A 22 0.50 22.70 -1.13
N SER A 23 0.81 23.17 0.08
CA SER A 23 2.02 23.97 0.30
C SER A 23 3.28 23.11 0.08
N GLU A 24 4.44 23.74 -0.07
CA GLU A 24 5.70 23.01 -0.22
C GLU A 24 6.01 22.12 1.00
N GLU A 25 5.70 22.62 2.20
CA GLU A 25 5.85 21.88 3.46
C GLU A 25 4.95 20.64 3.49
N GLU A 26 3.67 20.80 3.11
CA GLU A 26 2.71 19.70 3.05
C GLU A 26 3.09 18.67 1.98
N LEU A 27 3.65 19.13 0.85
CA LEU A 27 4.15 18.25 -0.20
C LEU A 27 5.34 17.42 0.29
N LEU A 28 6.26 18.05 1.04
CA LEU A 28 7.41 17.38 1.64
C LEU A 28 6.96 16.36 2.69
N GLU A 29 6.02 16.74 3.55
CA GLU A 29 5.41 15.84 4.55
C GLU A 29 4.75 14.64 3.86
N GLN A 30 3.93 14.89 2.84
CA GLN A 30 3.25 13.84 2.09
C GLN A 30 4.25 12.88 1.44
N LYS A 31 5.31 13.40 0.80
CA LYS A 31 6.37 12.57 0.19
C LYS A 31 7.07 11.69 1.23
N LYS A 32 7.42 12.25 2.38
CA LYS A 32 8.07 11.52 3.48
C LYS A 32 7.18 10.38 3.98
N LEU A 33 5.91 10.68 4.29
CA LEU A 33 4.95 9.70 4.78
C LEU A 33 4.67 8.58 3.76
N ARG A 34 4.52 8.92 2.47
CA ARG A 34 4.33 7.92 1.40
C ARG A 34 5.54 7.03 1.22
N THR A 35 6.76 7.56 1.35
CA THR A 35 7.99 6.78 1.26
C THR A 35 8.09 5.77 2.41
N GLU A 36 7.77 6.21 3.64
CA GLU A 36 7.74 5.34 4.81
C GLU A 36 6.69 4.22 4.66
N TYR A 37 5.48 4.57 4.20
CA TYR A 37 4.43 3.62 3.91
C TYR A 37 4.87 2.57 2.88
N LEU A 38 5.42 3.01 1.74
CA LEU A 38 5.85 2.11 0.66
C LEU A 38 6.94 1.14 1.13
N LYS A 39 7.89 1.61 1.96
CA LYS A 39 8.92 0.74 2.53
C LYS A 39 8.31 -0.35 3.40
N SER A 40 7.39 0.01 4.30
CA SER A 40 6.69 -0.98 5.13
C SER A 40 5.81 -1.91 4.29
N PHE A 41 5.11 -1.37 3.29
CA PHE A 41 4.21 -2.13 2.43
C PHE A 41 4.99 -3.16 1.61
N ARG A 42 6.10 -2.77 0.97
CA ARG A 42 6.96 -3.68 0.20
C ARG A 42 7.49 -4.82 1.06
N LYS A 43 7.91 -4.54 2.30
CA LYS A 43 8.36 -5.59 3.24
C LYS A 43 7.24 -6.60 3.53
N SER A 44 6.05 -6.12 3.87
CA SER A 44 4.90 -6.99 4.14
C SER A 44 4.41 -7.74 2.90
N PHE A 45 4.44 -7.09 1.73
CA PHE A 45 4.04 -7.69 0.46
C PHE A 45 5.01 -8.79 0.02
N LYS A 46 6.33 -8.57 0.15
CA LYS A 46 7.34 -9.61 -0.10
C LYS A 46 7.14 -10.82 0.79
N ALA A 47 6.93 -10.61 2.10
CA ALA A 47 6.65 -11.71 3.02
C ALA A 47 5.36 -12.48 2.64
N ARG A 48 4.33 -11.78 2.13
CA ARG A 48 3.11 -12.46 1.64
C ARG A 48 3.38 -13.26 0.35
N LEU A 49 4.24 -12.76 -0.52
CA LEU A 49 4.62 -13.45 -1.76
C LEU A 49 5.44 -14.71 -1.49
N GLU A 50 6.35 -14.66 -0.51
CA GLU A 50 7.15 -15.82 -0.10
C GLU A 50 6.32 -16.95 0.53
N ASN A 51 5.16 -16.62 1.10
CA ASN A 51 4.24 -17.59 1.72
C ASN A 51 3.05 -17.96 0.81
N LEU A 52 3.10 -17.62 -0.48
CA LEU A 52 2.08 -18.03 -1.44
C LEU A 52 2.39 -19.45 -1.93
N ASP A 53 1.59 -20.42 -1.51
CA ASP A 53 1.57 -21.75 -2.10
C ASP A 53 0.74 -21.71 -3.40
N ILE A 54 1.38 -22.09 -4.51
CA ILE A 54 0.73 -22.23 -5.81
C ILE A 54 0.30 -23.69 -5.94
N GLU A 55 -0.99 -23.95 -5.75
CA GLU A 55 -1.58 -25.25 -6.05
C GLU A 55 -2.03 -25.27 -7.51
N TYR A 56 -1.31 -26.04 -8.33
CA TYR A 56 -1.75 -26.33 -9.68
C TYR A 56 -2.89 -27.33 -9.58
N VAL A 57 -4.12 -26.84 -9.77
CA VAL A 57 -5.27 -27.72 -9.97
C VAL A 57 -5.12 -28.29 -11.38
N GLU A 58 -4.53 -29.49 -11.49
CA GLU A 58 -4.62 -30.27 -12.72
C GLU A 58 -6.10 -30.45 -13.06
N ASP A 59 -6.44 -30.19 -14.32
CA ASP A 59 -7.79 -30.22 -14.85
C ASP A 59 -8.56 -31.39 -14.26
N LEU A 60 -9.63 -31.09 -13.51
CA LEU A 60 -10.61 -32.07 -13.09
C LEU A 60 -11.24 -32.62 -14.37
N GLU A 61 -10.61 -33.63 -14.96
CA GLU A 61 -11.19 -34.40 -16.04
C GLU A 61 -12.55 -34.88 -15.54
N LYS A 62 -13.56 -34.36 -16.24
CA LYS A 62 -14.97 -34.57 -16.01
C LYS A 62 -15.22 -36.06 -15.80
N LYS A 63 -15.50 -36.47 -14.56
CA LYS A 63 -16.22 -37.70 -14.29
C LYS A 63 -17.66 -37.49 -14.76
N ASN A 64 -17.92 -37.88 -16.01
CA ASN A 64 -19.25 -38.32 -16.45
C ASN A 64 -19.50 -39.73 -15.93
#